data_AF-E7D1U3-F1
#
_entry.id   AF-E7D1U3-F1
#
_cell.length_a   1.000
_cell.length_b   1.000
_cell.length_c   1.000
_cell.angle_alpha   90.00
_cell.angle_beta   90.00
_cell.angle_gamma   90.00
#
_symmetry.space_group_name_H-M   'P 1'
#
loop_
_entity.id
_entity.type
_entity.pdbx_description
1 polymer ?
#
loop_
_entity_poly.entity_id
_entity_poly.type
_entity_poly.pdbx_seq_one_letter_code
_entity_poly.pdbx_strand_id
1 'polypeptide(L)'
;MKLFCIFIVCCCLIVASSAETKCQAAVRKAQEMIKKGVQDMSIPACNEDGSYKSKQCGYFGFYGCYCVDEDGNTISDVTRPGKNVVLPCEDS
;
A
#
# COMPACT_ATOMS: atom_id res chain seq x y z
N MET A 1 -14.27 -38.23 27.67
CA MET A 1 -13.64 -36.95 28.06
C MET A 1 -12.29 -36.69 27.36
N LYS A 2 -12.16 -37.03 26.08
CA LYS A 2 -11.00 -36.69 25.22
C LYS A 2 -11.42 -36.08 23.88
N LEU A 3 -12.72 -35.88 23.68
CA LEU A 3 -13.31 -35.40 22.43
C LEU A 3 -13.75 -33.92 22.49
N PHE A 4 -13.80 -33.33 23.68
CA PHE A 4 -14.17 -31.92 23.85
C PHE A 4 -12.99 -30.95 23.69
N CYS A 5 -11.75 -31.40 23.90
CA CYS A 5 -10.57 -30.55 23.75
C CYS A 5 -10.13 -30.36 22.28
N ILE A 6 -10.59 -31.21 21.35
CA ILE A 6 -10.20 -31.12 19.93
C ILE A 6 -10.97 -29.99 19.21
N PHE A 7 -12.22 -29.71 19.62
CA PHE A 7 -13.04 -28.66 19.01
C PHE A 7 -12.67 -27.23 19.44
N ILE A 8 -12.10 -27.06 20.64
CA ILE A 8 -11.64 -25.76 21.14
C ILE A 8 -10.32 -25.34 20.46
N VAL A 9 -9.47 -26.30 20.10
CA VAL A 9 -8.18 -26.06 19.43
C VAL A 9 -8.34 -25.64 17.97
N CYS A 10 -9.48 -25.90 17.34
CA CYS A 10 -9.75 -25.56 15.94
C CYS A 10 -10.14 -24.08 15.73
N CYS A 11 -10.62 -23.38 16.77
CA CYS A 11 -11.05 -21.98 16.66
C CYS A 11 -9.89 -20.96 16.66
N CYS A 12 -8.70 -21.31 17.16
CA CYS A 12 -7.57 -20.37 17.22
C CYS A 12 -6.54 -20.58 16.09
N LEU A 13 -6.70 -21.56 15.21
CA LEU A 13 -5.73 -21.87 14.15
C LEU A 13 -6.16 -21.47 12.73
N ILE A 14 -7.40 -21.00 12.50
CA ILE A 14 -7.94 -20.80 11.13
C ILE A 14 -8.42 -19.37 10.81
N VAL A 15 -8.12 -18.36 11.63
CA VAL A 15 -8.43 -16.97 11.22
C VAL A 15 -7.30 -16.04 11.59
N ALA A 16 -6.29 -16.00 10.72
CA ALA A 16 -5.52 -14.79 10.51
C ALA A 16 -6.46 -13.75 9.87
N SER A 17 -7.27 -13.08 10.70
CA SER A 17 -7.99 -11.88 10.30
C SER A 17 -6.96 -10.76 10.16
N SER A 18 -6.23 -10.72 9.04
CA SER A 18 -5.47 -9.54 8.68
C SER A 18 -6.49 -8.48 8.27
N ALA A 19 -6.82 -7.56 9.18
CA ALA A 19 -7.60 -6.38 8.82
C ALA A 19 -6.90 -5.69 7.63
N GLU A 20 -7.64 -5.42 6.55
CA GLU A 20 -7.12 -4.74 5.37
C GLU A 20 -6.59 -3.36 5.79
N THR A 21 -5.32 -3.08 5.45
CA THR A 21 -4.69 -1.78 5.74
C THR A 21 -5.17 -0.70 4.77
N LYS A 22 -4.93 0.58 5.11
CA LYS A 22 -5.28 1.71 4.24
C LYS A 22 -4.62 1.61 2.87
N CYS A 23 -3.33 1.24 2.80
CA CYS A 23 -2.63 1.09 1.53
C CYS A 23 -3.18 -0.09 0.71
N GLN A 24 -3.41 -1.26 1.33
CA GLN A 24 -4.01 -2.41 0.63
C GLN A 24 -5.39 -2.08 0.05
N ALA A 25 -6.24 -1.38 0.82
CA ALA A 25 -7.54 -0.90 0.35
C ALA A 25 -7.41 0.08 -0.83
N ALA A 26 -6.42 0.98 -0.78
CA ALA A 26 -6.15 1.91 -1.87
C ALA A 26 -5.64 1.20 -3.13
N VAL A 27 -4.79 0.16 -3.01
CA VAL A 27 -4.36 -0.69 -4.14
C VAL A 27 -5.57 -1.35 -4.79
N ARG A 28 -6.44 -1.99 -4.00
CA ARG A 28 -7.65 -2.64 -4.52
C ARG A 28 -8.54 -1.65 -5.26
N LYS A 29 -8.79 -0.47 -4.68
CA LYS A 29 -9.58 0.59 -5.30
C LYS A 29 -8.96 1.09 -6.61
N ALA A 30 -7.63 1.30 -6.65
CA ALA A 30 -6.91 1.71 -7.85
C ALA A 30 -7.05 0.66 -8.97
N GLN A 31 -6.88 -0.63 -8.65
CA GLN A 31 -7.04 -1.72 -9.60
C GLN A 31 -8.47 -1.83 -10.13
N GLU A 32 -9.49 -1.64 -9.28
CA GLU A 32 -10.89 -1.60 -9.72
C GLU A 32 -11.16 -0.45 -10.69
N MET A 33 -10.58 0.73 -10.45
CA MET A 33 -10.70 1.87 -11.35
C MET A 33 -10.01 1.59 -12.71
N ILE A 34 -8.82 0.98 -12.70
CA ILE A 34 -8.12 0.56 -13.91
C ILE A 34 -8.96 -0.45 -14.70
N LYS A 35 -9.57 -1.44 -14.03
CA LYS A 35 -10.46 -2.43 -14.66
C LYS A 35 -11.71 -1.78 -15.28
N LYS A 36 -12.18 -0.67 -14.73
CA LYS A 36 -13.28 0.14 -15.26
C LYS A 36 -12.86 1.07 -16.40
N GLY A 37 -11.59 1.05 -16.80
CA GLY A 37 -11.06 1.84 -17.91
C GLY A 37 -10.57 3.23 -17.52
N VAL A 38 -10.38 3.52 -16.23
CA VAL A 38 -9.74 4.77 -15.80
C VAL A 38 -8.27 4.73 -16.22
N GLN A 39 -7.90 5.64 -17.12
CA GLN A 39 -6.52 5.83 -17.57
C GLN A 39 -5.74 6.69 -16.57
N ASP A 40 -4.41 6.59 -16.63
CA ASP A 40 -3.48 7.34 -15.76
C ASP A 40 -3.66 7.12 -14.24
N MET A 41 -4.36 6.05 -13.83
CA MET A 41 -4.46 5.69 -12.43
C MET A 41 -3.15 5.07 -11.93
N SER A 42 -2.53 5.65 -10.91
CA SER A 42 -1.34 5.07 -10.26
C SER A 42 -1.74 4.18 -9.08
N ILE A 43 -1.19 2.97 -9.04
CA ILE A 43 -1.32 2.08 -7.89
C ILE A 43 -0.29 2.51 -6.83
N PRO A 44 -0.69 2.78 -5.57
CA PRO A 44 0.27 3.12 -4.52
C PRO A 44 1.14 1.91 -4.15
N ALA A 45 2.38 2.19 -3.76
CA ALA A 45 3.31 1.20 -3.23
C ALA A 45 3.10 1.02 -1.72
N CYS A 46 2.98 -0.23 -1.29
CA CYS A 46 2.87 -0.60 0.12
C CYS A 46 4.13 -1.35 0.59
N ASN A 47 4.43 -1.27 1.88
CA ASN A 47 5.35 -2.15 2.57
C ASN A 47 4.73 -3.54 2.79
N GLU A 48 5.53 -4.51 3.24
CA GLU A 48 5.08 -5.89 3.48
C GLU A 48 4.00 -5.97 4.58
N ASP A 49 4.04 -5.06 5.55
CA ASP A 49 3.05 -4.92 6.62
C ASP A 49 1.75 -4.24 6.16
N GLY A 50 1.69 -3.74 4.93
CA GLY A 50 0.55 -3.02 4.36
C GLY A 50 0.53 -1.52 4.68
N SER A 51 1.54 -0.96 5.35
CA SER A 51 1.70 0.49 5.45
C SER A 51 2.07 1.10 4.09
N TYR A 52 1.85 2.40 3.90
CA TYR A 52 2.32 3.09 2.70
C TYR A 52 3.86 3.14 2.69
N LYS A 53 4.47 2.90 1.53
CA LYS A 53 5.86 3.30 1.34
C LYS A 53 5.94 4.82 1.38
N SER A 54 6.87 5.38 2.14
CA SER A 54 7.03 6.84 2.26
C SER A 54 7.27 7.49 0.89
N LYS A 55 7.99 6.83 -0.02
CA LYS A 55 8.17 7.26 -1.41
C LYS A 55 7.16 6.58 -2.35
N GLN A 56 6.41 7.39 -3.08
CA GLN A 56 5.46 6.97 -4.11
C GLN A 56 5.93 7.49 -5.48
N CYS A 57 5.81 6.69 -6.54
CA CYS A 57 6.23 7.08 -7.88
C CYS A 57 5.13 6.77 -8.91
N GLY A 58 4.77 7.75 -9.73
CA GLY A 58 3.79 7.58 -10.78
C GLY A 58 4.38 6.87 -12.01
N TYR A 59 3.60 6.02 -12.69
CA TYR A 59 3.95 5.26 -13.91
C TYR A 59 5.45 4.99 -14.10
N PHE A 60 6.00 4.01 -13.36
CA PHE A 60 7.42 3.63 -13.41
C PHE A 60 8.42 4.79 -13.20
N GLY A 61 8.02 5.84 -12.46
CA GLY A 61 8.83 7.04 -12.23
C GLY A 61 8.74 8.09 -13.35
N PHE A 62 7.99 7.84 -14.43
CA PHE A 62 7.84 8.79 -15.54
C PHE A 62 7.11 10.07 -15.12
N TYR A 63 6.13 9.97 -14.22
CA TYR A 63 5.45 11.14 -13.67
C TYR A 63 6.14 11.73 -12.44
N GLY A 64 7.33 11.21 -12.10
CA GLY A 64 8.06 11.61 -10.91
C GLY A 64 7.65 10.83 -9.66
N CYS A 65 8.31 11.19 -8.56
CA CYS A 65 8.05 10.62 -7.24
C CYS A 65 7.70 11.72 -6.23
N TYR A 66 6.99 11.35 -5.17
CA TYR A 66 6.60 12.23 -4.08
C TYR A 66 6.60 11.45 -2.77
N CYS A 67 6.61 12.18 -1.66
CA CYS A 67 6.51 11.61 -0.32
C CYS A 67 5.07 11.60 0.18
N VAL A 68 4.72 10.57 0.93
CA VAL A 68 3.44 10.44 1.64
C VAL A 68 3.66 10.21 3.14
N ASP A 69 2.65 10.56 3.94
CA ASP A 69 2.56 10.18 5.35
C ASP A 69 2.02 8.73 5.54
N GLU A 70 1.86 8.31 6.81
CA GLU A 70 1.34 6.97 7.17
C GLU A 70 -0.09 6.71 6.66
N ASP A 71 -0.85 7.76 6.36
CA ASP A 71 -2.20 7.70 5.83
C ASP A 71 -2.24 7.72 4.30
N GLY A 72 -1.08 7.92 3.65
CA GLY A 72 -0.95 8.01 2.20
C GLY A 72 -1.19 9.41 1.64
N ASN A 73 -1.25 10.46 2.48
CA ASN A 73 -1.39 11.84 2.02
C ASN A 73 -0.05 12.39 1.56
N THR A 74 -0.05 13.10 0.43
CA THR A 74 1.17 13.74 -0.10
C THR A 74 1.67 14.84 0.84
N ILE A 75 2.95 14.76 1.23
CA ILE A 75 3.63 15.72 2.11
C ILE A 75 4.80 16.46 1.44
N SER A 76 5.09 16.16 0.17
CA SER A 76 6.14 16.84 -0.61
C SER A 76 5.66 17.20 -2.00
N ASP A 77 6.41 18.08 -2.66
CA ASP A 77 6.27 18.29 -4.10
C ASP A 77 6.65 17.02 -4.87
N VAL A 78 6.09 16.90 -6.08
CA VAL A 78 6.44 15.84 -7.04
C VAL A 78 7.76 16.20 -7.73
N THR A 79 8.73 15.29 -7.70
CA THR A 79 9.98 15.46 -8.44
C THR A 79 9.72 15.42 -9.94
N ARG A 80 10.39 16.27 -10.71
CA ARG A 80 10.34 16.20 -12.17
C ARG A 80 11.43 15.24 -12.68
N PRO A 81 11.13 14.35 -13.63
CA PRO A 81 12.15 13.55 -14.29
C PRO A 81 13.29 14.43 -14.82
N GLY A 82 14.54 14.05 -14.55
CA GLY A 82 15.72 14.79 -15.01
C GLY A 82 16.23 15.90 -14.09
N LYS A 83 15.59 16.16 -12.94
CA LYS A 83 16.20 16.93 -11.85
C LYS A 83 16.69 15.99 -10.75
N ASN A 84 17.91 16.22 -10.26
CA ASN A 84 18.40 15.64 -9.00
C ASN A 84 17.75 16.37 -7.82
N VAL A 85 16.48 16.06 -7.56
CA VAL A 85 15.80 16.47 -6.33
C VAL A 85 15.81 15.27 -5.40
N VAL A 86 16.55 15.38 -4.29
CA VAL A 86 16.51 14.41 -3.21
C VAL A 86 15.20 14.60 -2.47
N LEU A 87 14.37 13.57 -2.43
CA LEU A 87 13.12 13.59 -1.66
C LEU A 87 13.43 13.35 -0.17
N PRO A 88 12.70 14.01 0.76
CA PRO A 88 12.92 13.83 2.19
C PRO A 88 12.65 12.39 2.70
N CYS A 89 11.98 11.57 1.90
CA CYS A 89 11.63 10.18 2.19
C CYS A 89 12.49 9.14 1.43
N GLU A 90 13.57 9.55 0.76
CA GLU A 90 14.44 8.62 0.02
C GLU A 90 15.29 7.70 0.91
N ASP A 91 15.42 8.02 2.20
CA ASP A 91 16.29 7.33 3.17
C ASP A 91 15.53 6.42 4.16
N SER A 92 14.31 5.97 3.84
CA SER A 92 13.44 5.16 4.74
C SER A 92 12.99 3.83 4.15
#